data_AF-A0A930U9H3-F1
#
_entry.id   AF-A0A930U9H3-F1
#
_cell.length_a   1.000
_cell.length_b   1.000
_cell.length_c   1.000
_cell.angle_alpha   90.00
_cell.angle_beta   90.00
_cell.angle_gamma   90.00
#
_symmetry.space_group_name_H-M   'P 1'
#
loop_
_entity.id
_entity.type
_entity.pdbx_description
1 polymer ?
#
loop_
_entity_poly.entity_id
_entity_poly.type
_entity_poly.pdbx_seq_one_letter_code
_entity_poly.pdbx_strand_id
1 'polypeptide(L)' 'MLKLYGSARSRAAIVRWYLEELAIPYEFVQVDMQAGAHRQPEFLALNPMGKVPVAVDGACTV' A
#
# COMPACT_ATOMS: atom_id res chain seq x y z
N MET A 1 -8.75 -8.81 -5.57
CA MET A 1 -8.89 -7.37 -5.83
C MET A 1 -7.69 -6.72 -5.20
N LEU A 2 -6.85 -6.09 -6.01
CA LEU A 2 -5.56 -5.56 -5.61
C LEU A 2 -5.76 -4.38 -4.64
N LYS A 3 -5.10 -4.41 -3.49
CA LYS A 3 -5.06 -3.30 -2.53
C LYS A 3 -3.65 -2.74 -2.47
N LEU A 4 -3.51 -1.45 -2.74
CA LEU A 4 -2.25 -0.73 -2.62
C LEU A 4 -2.29 0.15 -1.39
N TYR A 5 -1.50 -0.20 -0.37
CA TYR A 5 -1.33 0.59 0.84
C TYR A 5 -0.17 1.57 0.68
N GLY A 6 -0.41 2.85 0.93
CA GLY A 6 0.65 3.85 0.86
C GLY A 6 0.19 5.25 1.20
N SER A 7 1.09 6.22 1.06
CA SER A 7 0.77 7.64 1.23
C SER A 7 1.06 8.38 -0.06
N ALA A 8 0.38 9.51 -0.29
CA ALA A 8 0.56 10.31 -1.50
C ALA A 8 2.01 10.82 -1.68
N ARG A 9 2.79 10.91 -0.60
CA ARG A 9 4.20 11.34 -0.62
C ARG A 9 5.21 10.18 -0.48
N SER A 10 4.77 8.93 -0.65
CA SER A 10 5.67 7.77 -0.62
C SER A 10 5.92 7.18 -2.01
N ARG A 11 6.78 6.17 -2.08
CA ARG A 11 7.04 5.37 -3.29
C ARG A 11 5.79 4.67 -3.84
N ALA A 12 4.67 4.68 -3.10
CA ALA A 12 3.38 4.22 -3.60
C ALA A 12 2.89 4.97 -4.85
N ALA A 13 3.33 6.22 -5.07
CA ALA A 13 2.95 6.98 -6.25
C ALA A 13 3.42 6.32 -7.56
N ILE A 14 4.61 5.72 -7.58
CA ILE A 14 5.15 5.04 -8.77
C ILE A 14 4.37 3.75 -9.04
N VAL A 15 4.09 2.97 -8.00
CA VAL A 15 3.28 1.73 -8.12
C VAL A 15 1.89 2.07 -8.62
N ARG A 16 1.28 3.13 -8.08
CA ARG A 16 -0.01 3.64 -8.52
C ARG A 16 0.00 3.98 -10.01
N TRP A 17 1.00 4.74 -10.46
CA TRP A 17 1.10 5.12 -11.87
C TRP A 17 1.18 3.88 -12.77
N TYR A 18 2.00 2.88 -12.42
CA TYR A 18 2.03 1.62 -13.17
C TYR A 18 0.68 0.90 -13.23
N LEU A 19 -0.10 0.89 -12.14
CA LEU A 19 -1.41 0.27 -12.13
C LEU A 19 -2.41 1.01 -13.04
N GLU A 20 -2.35 2.35 -13.07
CA GLU A 20 -3.14 3.17 -14.00
C GLU A 20 -2.74 2.94 -15.46
N GLU A 21 -1.44 2.93 -15.78
CA GLU A 21 -0.94 2.66 -17.15
C GLU A 21 -1.37 1.29 -17.66
N LEU A 22 -1.40 0.28 -16.77
CA LEU A 22 -1.84 -1.07 -17.08
C LEU A 22 -3.36 -1.25 -17.00
N ALA A 23 -4.11 -0.21 -16.65
CA ALA A 23 -5.56 -0.23 -16.44
C ALA A 23 -6.02 -1.36 -15.49
N ILE A 24 -5.20 -1.67 -14.48
CA ILE A 24 -5.50 -2.71 -13.49
C ILE A 24 -6.42 -2.10 -12.44
N PRO A 25 -7.59 -2.67 -12.13
CA PRO A 25 -8.43 -2.17 -11.06
C PRO A 25 -7.80 -2.47 -9.68
N TYR A 26 -7.61 -1.42 -8.87
CA TYR A 26 -7.06 -1.54 -7.52
C TYR A 26 -7.77 -0.58 -6.55
N GLU A 27 -7.69 -0.90 -5.27
CA GLU A 27 -8.10 -0.02 -4.17
C GLU A 27 -6.88 0.64 -3.57
N PHE A 28 -6.86 1.97 -3.53
CA PHE A 28 -5.80 2.71 -2.84
C PHE A 28 -6.18 2.94 -1.38
N VAL A 29 -5.45 2.30 -0.46
CA VAL A 29 -5.64 2.48 0.98
C VAL A 29 -4.61 3.49 1.49
N GLN A 30 -5.10 4.67 1.89
CA GLN A 30 -4.24 5.72 2.40
C GLN A 30 -3.74 5.40 3.81
N VAL A 31 -2.41 5.34 3.95
CA VAL A 31 -1.71 5.14 5.22
C VAL A 31 -1.16 6.47 5.69
N ASP A 32 -1.73 7.00 6.78
CA ASP A 32 -1.21 8.22 7.40
C ASP A 32 0.06 7.90 8.20
N MET A 33 1.20 8.26 7.61
CA MET A 33 2.50 8.05 8.24
C MET A 33 2.75 9.01 9.39
N GLN A 34 2.17 10.22 9.38
CA GLN A 34 2.33 11.21 10.46
C GLN A 34 1.54 10.79 11.70
N ALA A 35 0.33 10.26 11.50
CA ALA A 35 -0.47 9.67 12.58
C ALA A 35 0.05 8.30 13.05
N GLY A 36 1.13 7.78 12.46
CA GLY A 36 1.75 6.52 12.87
C GLY A 36 1.01 5.25 12.41
N ALA A 37 0.07 5.34 11.46
CA ALA A 37 -0.74 4.20 10.99
C ALA A 37 0.11 3.01 10.49
N HIS A 38 1.28 3.28 9.91
CA HIS A 38 2.26 2.28 9.48
C HIS A 38 2.90 1.45 10.60
N ARG A 39 2.68 1.82 11.87
CA ARG A 39 3.16 1.12 13.06
C ARG A 39 2.04 0.41 13.82
N GLN A 40 0.80 0.59 13.38
CA GLN A 40 -0.32 -0.05 14.03
C GLN A 40 -0.31 -1.56 13.75
N PRO A 41 -0.79 -2.39 14.69
CA PRO A 41 -0.77 -3.85 14.56
C PRO A 41 -1.39 -4.35 13.26
N GLU A 42 -2.45 -3.69 12.77
CA GLU A 42 -3.14 -4.03 11.54
C GLU A 42 -2.24 -3.85 10.30
N PHE A 43 -1.40 -2.82 10.29
CA PHE A 43 -0.45 -2.61 9.19
C PHE A 43 0.79 -3.49 9.33
N LEU A 44 1.27 -3.72 10.55
CA LEU A 44 2.40 -4.60 10.80
C LEU A 44 2.11 -6.07 10.47
N ALA A 45 0.84 -6.49 10.54
CA ALA A 45 0.39 -7.79 10.06
C ALA A 45 0.57 -7.95 8.54
N LEU A 46 0.51 -6.84 7.78
CA LEU A 46 0.76 -6.82 6.33
C LEU A 46 2.25 -6.75 6.02
N ASN A 47 2.97 -5.87 6.72
CA ASN A 47 4.41 -5.70 6.57
C ASN A 47 5.05 -5.47 7.95
N PRO A 48 5.74 -6.47 8.52
CA PRO A 48 6.40 -6.35 9.81
C PRO A 48 7.47 -5.24 9.87
N MET A 49 7.99 -4.80 8.71
CA MET A 49 8.93 -3.67 8.67
C MET A 49 8.25 -2.30 8.82
N GLY A 50 6.92 -2.22 8.75
CA GLY A 50 6.15 -0.97 8.84
C GLY A 50 6.45 0.00 7.71
N LYS A 51 6.85 -0.50 6.53
CA LYS A 51 7.20 0.34 5.37
C LYS A 51 6.08 0.32 4.33
N VAL A 52 5.95 1.43 3.61
CA VAL A 52 5.09 1.59 2.43
C VAL A 52 5.95 1.81 1.18
N PRO A 53 5.49 1.44 -0.02
CA PRO A 53 4.20 0.79 -0.33
C PRO A 53 4.13 -0.69 0.08
N VAL A 54 2.90 -1.21 0.18
CA VAL A 54 2.59 -2.65 0.27
C VAL A 54 1.44 -2.92 -0.70
N ALA A 55 1.55 -3.95 -1.53
CA ALA A 55 0.49 -4.38 -2.42
C ALA A 55 -0.02 -5.77 -2.01
N VAL A 56 -1.33 -5.92 -1.88
CA VAL A 56 -1.99 -7.18 -1.52
C VAL A 56 -2.90 -7.60 -2.67
N ASP A 57 -2.62 -8.75 -3.27
CA ASP A 57 -3.48 -9.39 -4.26
C ASP A 57 -3.89 -10.79 -3.78
N GLY A 58 -5.09 -10.88 -3.21
CA GLY A 58 -5.60 -12.14 -2.66
C GLY A 58 -4.71 -12.69 -1.54
N ALA A 59 -4.04 -13.81 -1.79
CA ALA A 59 -3.11 -14.43 -0.83
C ALA A 59 -1.65 -13.92 -0.96
N CYS A 60 -1.35 -13.16 -2.01
CA CYS A 60 -0.01 -12.63 -2.25
C CYS A 60 0.10 -11.21 -1.66
N THR A 61 1.13 -10.98 -0.84
CA THR A 61 1.49 -9.65 -0.31
C THR A 61 2.94 -9.35 -0.67
N VAL A 62 3.20 -8.18 -1.26
CA VAL A 62 4.52 -7.73 -1.73
C VAL A 62 4.82 -6.28 -1.35
#